data_AF-A0A814WLG0-F1
#
_entry.id   AF-A0A814WLG0-F1
#
_cell.length_a   1.000
_cell.length_b   1.000
_cell.length_c   1.000
_cell.angle_alpha   90.00
_cell.angle_beta   90.00
_cell.angle_gamma   90.00
#
_symmetry.space_group_name_H-M   'P 1'
#
loop_
_entity.id
_entity.type
_entity.pdbx_description
1 polymer ?
#
loop_
_entity_poly.entity_id
_entity_poly.type
_entity_poly.pdbx_seq_one_letter_code
_entity_poly.pdbx_strand_id
1 'polypeptide(L)'
;MKDKPKNTPLHGAKVHDHFLIVELLLEYGADVNIKNDFGTTVFNEAISEEVDKDSSKKINELLLQYQRNLKSHKLIDVYIYLDEGNGEEPIVRLQINHKTVYEDLLQTLPENLQNEKCYFSIAGRPLNFEKPKTRVMSAVYCARYATSKLVDTPLRLTLHKTLLDKTRHQFTRQDHQLEPRQFASIFKKQNESSLFLLKGSFTDIQTFNSDNLTFTFSANCVTDDVTFKVTTLCSSDVRKYGLPDAICFFKTTLFNTKKSDTLLALPVVTITHQSNARLYTLAMPSSYWFSSEARPNKLPMFGGIHAFIRHVDIIPNKLTLPPDIFIAAALGQPLTSRDTPIPCTCLVLCERDTKSFPHVAYHGTTIEAVRSILTDGLIIPGTITTSGKRINPSKNHIARNVKFLGIPDFATAIFVSPSVYYSSNSSYTSAFSYGGHQLIPVLECSVKENGFSINRCTVSSYNAHPSDDLTTIEWRVTDPTNVEVNSVLFIKKIDSIAASSRCLII
;
A
#
# COMPACT_ATOMS: atom_id res chain seq x y z
N MET A 1 -48.56 -10.19 5.75
CA MET A 1 -47.31 -10.62 5.08
C MET A 1 -46.40 -11.13 6.18
N LYS A 2 -45.95 -12.39 6.12
CA LYS A 2 -45.06 -12.98 7.12
C LYS A 2 -43.67 -12.34 7.00
N ASP A 3 -43.08 -11.98 8.13
CA ASP A 3 -41.73 -11.43 8.21
C ASP A 3 -40.72 -12.34 7.51
N LYS A 4 -39.94 -11.80 6.56
CA LYS A 4 -38.83 -12.52 5.93
C LYS A 4 -37.72 -12.68 6.97
N PRO A 5 -37.06 -13.84 7.07
CA PRO A 5 -35.97 -14.03 8.01
C PRO A 5 -34.82 -13.05 7.69
N LYS A 6 -34.25 -12.45 8.73
CA LYS A 6 -33.14 -11.50 8.71
C LYS A 6 -31.82 -12.23 8.47
N ASN A 7 -31.65 -12.74 7.25
CA ASN A 7 -30.38 -13.26 6.76
C ASN A 7 -29.40 -12.12 6.50
N THR A 8 -28.11 -12.33 6.81
CA THR A 8 -27.09 -11.41 6.28
C THR A 8 -26.95 -11.62 4.78
N PRO A 9 -26.49 -10.60 4.03
CA PRO A 9 -26.14 -10.77 2.61
C PRO A 9 -25.23 -11.98 2.37
N LEU A 10 -24.35 -12.30 3.33
CA LEU A 10 -23.42 -13.42 3.25
C LEU A 10 -24.11 -14.79 3.36
N HIS A 11 -25.17 -14.92 4.17
CA HIS A 11 -25.99 -16.13 4.22
C HIS A 11 -26.68 -16.35 2.86
N GLY A 12 -27.30 -15.29 2.31
CA GLY A 12 -27.96 -15.35 1.01
C GLY A 12 -26.99 -15.74 -0.12
N ALA A 13 -25.82 -15.10 -0.16
CA ALA A 13 -24.80 -15.38 -1.16
C ALA A 13 -24.30 -16.83 -1.10
N LYS A 14 -24.10 -17.40 0.10
CA LYS A 14 -23.74 -18.82 0.25
C LYS A 14 -24.85 -19.74 -0.24
N VAL A 15 -26.09 -19.55 0.24
CA VAL A 15 -27.22 -20.46 -0.08
C VAL A 15 -27.45 -20.59 -1.59
N HIS A 16 -27.23 -19.50 -2.34
CA HIS A 16 -27.42 -19.43 -3.79
C HIS A 16 -26.12 -19.66 -4.59
N ASP A 17 -25.03 -20.14 -3.96
CA ASP A 17 -23.74 -20.41 -4.60
C ASP A 17 -23.12 -19.21 -5.35
N HIS A 18 -23.35 -18.00 -4.85
CA HIS A 18 -22.80 -16.79 -5.46
C HIS A 18 -21.36 -16.56 -4.98
N PHE A 19 -20.42 -17.39 -5.43
CA PHE A 19 -19.00 -17.34 -5.01
C PHE A 19 -18.41 -15.92 -5.05
N LEU A 20 -18.55 -15.21 -6.18
CA LEU A 20 -18.04 -13.84 -6.33
C LEU A 20 -18.67 -12.85 -5.33
N ILE A 21 -19.94 -13.05 -4.98
CA ILE A 21 -20.63 -12.22 -3.99
C ILE A 21 -20.18 -12.57 -2.58
N VAL A 22 -19.94 -13.86 -2.27
CA VAL A 22 -19.35 -14.29 -0.99
C VAL A 22 -17.98 -13.65 -0.82
N GLU A 23 -17.12 -13.74 -1.83
CA GLU A 23 -15.78 -13.15 -1.82
C GLU A 23 -15.84 -11.63 -1.62
N LEU A 24 -16.65 -10.93 -2.41
CA LEU A 24 -16.86 -9.49 -2.28
C LEU A 24 -17.34 -9.12 -0.86
N LEU A 25 -18.34 -9.82 -0.33
CA LEU A 25 -18.86 -9.53 1.00
C LEU A 25 -17.78 -9.74 2.07
N LEU A 26 -16.94 -10.77 1.95
CA LEU A 26 -15.83 -11.03 2.87
C LEU A 26 -14.70 -9.99 2.73
N GLU A 27 -14.40 -9.49 1.54
CA GLU A 27 -13.48 -8.35 1.33
C GLU A 27 -14.00 -7.08 2.01
N TYR A 28 -15.30 -6.80 1.86
CA TYR A 28 -15.98 -5.73 2.57
C TYR A 28 -16.29 -6.10 4.04
N GLY A 29 -15.73 -7.23 4.50
CA GLY A 29 -15.67 -7.83 5.82
C GLY A 29 -17.01 -8.07 6.49
N ALA A 30 -17.93 -8.64 5.73
CA ALA A 30 -19.05 -9.38 6.28
C ALA A 30 -18.53 -10.36 7.35
N ASP A 31 -19.14 -10.30 8.53
CA ASP A 31 -18.76 -11.17 9.63
C ASP A 31 -19.40 -12.55 9.44
N VAL A 32 -18.52 -13.55 9.34
CA VAL A 32 -18.88 -14.97 9.16
C VAL A 32 -19.52 -15.58 10.41
N ASN A 33 -19.43 -14.91 11.57
CA ASN A 33 -19.95 -15.41 12.83
C ASN A 33 -21.36 -14.89 13.16
N ILE A 34 -21.92 -13.98 12.34
CA ILE A 34 -23.28 -13.49 12.56
C ILE A 34 -24.25 -14.65 12.43
N LYS A 35 -25.14 -14.77 13.42
CA LYS A 35 -26.26 -15.70 13.39
C LYS A 35 -27.47 -15.03 12.75
N ASN A 36 -28.16 -15.72 11.85
CA ASN A 36 -29.47 -15.28 11.35
C ASN A 36 -30.58 -15.55 12.40
N ASP A 37 -31.84 -15.31 12.03
CA ASP A 37 -33.01 -15.51 12.90
C ASP A 37 -33.22 -16.97 13.33
N PHE A 38 -32.58 -17.94 12.65
CA PHE A 38 -32.59 -19.35 13.03
C PHE A 38 -31.43 -19.72 13.97
N GLY A 39 -30.60 -18.75 14.35
CA GLY A 39 -29.41 -19.00 15.17
C GLY A 39 -28.27 -19.67 14.40
N THR A 40 -28.35 -19.78 13.07
CA THR A 40 -27.34 -20.40 12.21
C THR A 40 -26.35 -19.35 11.71
N THR A 41 -25.07 -19.73 11.61
CA THR A 41 -24.03 -18.93 10.96
C THR A 41 -23.89 -19.33 9.50
N VAL A 42 -23.19 -18.52 8.71
CA VAL A 42 -22.90 -18.84 7.30
C VAL A 42 -22.23 -20.21 7.14
N PHE A 43 -21.50 -20.74 8.14
CA PHE A 43 -20.89 -22.07 8.06
C PHE A 43 -21.92 -23.21 8.08
N ASN A 44 -23.03 -23.00 8.80
CA ASN A 44 -24.05 -24.01 9.01
C ASN A 44 -25.10 -24.04 7.89
N GLU A 45 -25.16 -22.99 7.07
CA GLU A 45 -26.03 -22.96 5.90
C GLU A 45 -25.59 -23.98 4.85
N ALA A 46 -26.55 -24.77 4.37
CA ALA A 46 -26.35 -25.62 3.21
C ALA A 46 -26.52 -24.80 1.93
N ILE A 47 -25.73 -25.14 0.91
CA ILE A 47 -25.94 -24.62 -0.44
C ILE A 47 -27.12 -25.38 -1.03
N SER A 48 -28.00 -24.70 -1.79
CA SER A 48 -29.18 -25.33 -2.38
C SER A 48 -28.84 -26.59 -3.21
N GLU A 49 -29.76 -27.56 -3.26
CA GLU A 49 -29.52 -28.91 -3.83
C GLU A 49 -29.18 -28.93 -5.34
N GLU A 50 -29.36 -27.81 -6.05
CA GLU A 50 -29.15 -27.69 -7.51
C GLU A 50 -27.71 -27.28 -7.91
N VAL A 51 -26.75 -27.35 -6.99
CA VAL A 51 -25.42 -26.72 -7.16
C VAL A 51 -24.28 -27.73 -7.36
N ASP A 52 -23.27 -27.32 -8.13
CA ASP A 52 -22.00 -28.04 -8.29
C ASP A 52 -21.26 -28.25 -6.95
N LYS A 53 -20.83 -29.49 -6.69
CA LYS A 53 -20.09 -29.87 -5.48
C LYS A 53 -18.74 -29.16 -5.38
N ASP A 54 -18.12 -28.78 -6.51
CA ASP A 54 -16.83 -28.08 -6.52
C ASP A 54 -16.95 -26.62 -6.06
N SER A 55 -17.98 -25.90 -6.53
CA SER A 55 -18.27 -24.52 -6.08
C SER A 55 -18.57 -24.45 -4.58
N SER A 56 -19.38 -25.39 -4.08
CA SER A 56 -19.70 -25.49 -2.66
C SER A 56 -18.47 -25.73 -1.79
N LYS A 57 -17.54 -26.57 -2.26
CA LYS A 57 -16.27 -26.80 -1.59
C LYS A 57 -15.43 -25.52 -1.54
N LYS A 58 -15.29 -24.81 -2.65
CA LYS A 58 -14.56 -23.53 -2.75
C LYS A 58 -15.10 -22.45 -1.82
N ILE A 59 -16.43 -22.29 -1.76
CA ILE A 59 -17.07 -21.32 -0.84
C ILE A 59 -16.78 -21.68 0.62
N ASN A 60 -16.89 -22.96 0.99
CA ASN A 60 -16.65 -23.39 2.37
C ASN A 60 -15.16 -23.23 2.76
N GLU A 61 -14.23 -23.53 1.84
CA GLU A 61 -12.79 -23.30 2.05
C GLU A 61 -12.48 -21.81 2.25
N LEU A 62 -13.05 -20.94 1.41
CA LEU A 62 -12.92 -19.48 1.53
C LEU A 62 -13.46 -18.97 2.87
N LEU A 63 -14.66 -19.41 3.27
CA LEU A 63 -15.24 -19.03 4.56
C LEU A 63 -14.39 -19.51 5.74
N LEU A 64 -13.86 -20.74 5.68
CA LEU A 64 -13.04 -21.32 6.74
C LEU A 64 -11.68 -20.63 6.85
N GLN A 65 -11.10 -20.21 5.73
CA GLN A 65 -9.94 -19.33 5.69
C GLN A 65 -10.23 -18.06 6.48
N TYR A 66 -11.32 -17.34 6.18
CA TYR A 66 -11.71 -16.13 6.91
C TYR A 66 -12.00 -16.41 8.40
N GLN A 67 -12.62 -17.55 8.76
CA GLN A 67 -12.89 -17.93 10.15
C GLN A 67 -11.62 -18.08 11.00
N ARG A 68 -10.62 -18.78 10.47
CA ARG A 68 -9.35 -19.05 11.16
C ARG A 68 -8.55 -17.76 11.38
N ASN A 69 -8.73 -16.79 10.50
CA ASN A 69 -8.04 -15.50 10.51
C ASN A 69 -8.66 -14.46 11.46
N LEU A 70 -9.86 -14.70 11.99
CA LEU A 70 -10.59 -13.78 12.87
C LEU A 70 -10.33 -13.96 14.38
N LYS A 71 -9.36 -14.79 14.80
CA LYS A 71 -9.09 -15.08 16.22
C LYS A 71 -8.50 -13.91 17.03
N SER A 72 -8.46 -12.68 16.49
CA SER A 72 -7.97 -11.49 17.18
C SER A 72 -8.66 -10.22 16.70
N HIS A 73 -8.94 -9.29 17.62
CA HIS A 73 -9.65 -8.03 17.38
C HIS A 73 -8.82 -6.92 16.69
N LYS A 74 -7.73 -7.27 15.99
CA LYS A 74 -6.65 -6.36 15.58
C LYS A 74 -6.00 -6.75 14.25
N LEU A 75 -6.77 -6.75 13.18
CA LEU A 75 -6.41 -7.44 11.94
C LEU A 75 -6.02 -6.50 10.78
N ILE A 76 -5.20 -7.01 9.88
CA ILE A 76 -4.64 -6.38 8.68
C ILE A 76 -4.86 -7.37 7.53
N ASP A 77 -5.52 -6.94 6.46
CA ASP A 77 -5.71 -7.81 5.29
C ASP A 77 -4.37 -8.06 4.58
N VAL A 78 -4.12 -9.30 4.19
CA VAL A 78 -2.92 -9.76 3.48
C VAL A 78 -3.32 -10.70 2.38
N TYR A 79 -2.95 -10.38 1.16
CA TYR A 79 -3.18 -11.18 -0.03
C TYR A 79 -1.85 -11.74 -0.52
N ILE A 80 -1.77 -13.06 -0.64
CA ILE A 80 -0.57 -13.77 -1.10
C ILE A 80 -0.79 -14.19 -2.55
N TYR A 81 0.15 -13.83 -3.42
CA TYR A 81 0.15 -14.17 -4.83
C TYR A 81 1.30 -15.14 -5.14
N LEU A 82 1.17 -15.93 -6.21
CA LEU A 82 2.29 -16.73 -6.73
C LEU A 82 3.16 -15.92 -7.67
N ASP A 83 4.47 -16.07 -7.56
CA ASP A 83 5.43 -15.43 -8.47
C ASP A 83 5.19 -15.80 -9.94
N GLU A 84 4.85 -17.07 -10.21
CA GLU A 84 4.61 -17.58 -11.57
C GLU A 84 3.17 -17.38 -12.08
N GLY A 85 2.26 -16.84 -11.27
CA GLY A 85 0.85 -16.63 -11.66
C GLY A 85 0.64 -15.44 -12.61
N ASN A 86 -0.58 -15.27 -13.15
CA ASN A 86 -0.93 -14.06 -13.92
C ASN A 86 -0.88 -12.77 -13.06
N GLY A 87 -0.96 -12.91 -11.73
CA GLY A 87 -0.93 -11.81 -10.76
C GLY A 87 -2.28 -11.11 -10.60
N GLU A 88 -3.36 -11.63 -11.18
CA GLU A 88 -4.69 -11.00 -11.10
C GLU A 88 -5.44 -11.41 -9.83
N GLU A 89 -5.27 -12.67 -9.39
CA GLU A 89 -5.95 -13.21 -8.21
C GLU A 89 -4.96 -13.75 -7.17
N PRO A 90 -5.16 -13.45 -5.88
CA PRO A 90 -4.36 -14.02 -4.81
C PRO A 90 -4.73 -15.48 -4.53
N ILE A 91 -3.73 -16.30 -4.21
CA ILE A 91 -3.93 -17.70 -3.81
C ILE A 91 -4.39 -17.84 -2.35
N VAL A 92 -4.09 -16.83 -1.52
CA VAL A 92 -4.50 -16.79 -0.11
C VAL A 92 -4.93 -15.38 0.22
N ARG A 93 -6.13 -15.25 0.78
CA ARG A 93 -6.64 -14.01 1.37
C ARG A 93 -6.76 -14.25 2.86
N LEU A 94 -5.94 -13.57 3.65
CA LEU A 94 -5.95 -13.73 5.09
C LEU A 94 -5.94 -12.39 5.82
N GLN A 95 -6.28 -12.44 7.10
CA GLN A 95 -6.16 -11.30 7.98
C GLN A 95 -5.17 -11.62 9.09
N ILE A 96 -4.14 -10.79 9.26
CA ILE A 96 -3.07 -10.99 10.23
C ILE A 96 -3.16 -9.96 11.35
N ASN A 97 -2.61 -10.27 12.53
CA ASN A 97 -2.44 -9.26 13.57
C ASN A 97 -0.97 -8.86 13.73
N HIS A 98 -0.71 -7.81 14.51
CA HIS A 98 0.65 -7.29 14.76
C HIS A 98 1.64 -8.27 15.44
N LYS A 99 1.18 -9.45 15.88
CA LYS A 99 2.00 -10.53 16.44
C LYS A 99 2.22 -11.68 15.46
N THR A 100 1.54 -11.69 14.32
CA THR A 100 1.69 -12.73 13.30
C THR A 100 3.15 -12.82 12.86
N VAL A 101 3.69 -14.04 12.87
CA VAL A 101 5.06 -14.38 12.48
C VAL A 101 5.08 -15.17 11.17
N TYR A 102 6.27 -15.51 10.70
CA TYR A 102 6.47 -16.28 9.47
C TYR A 102 5.71 -17.62 9.44
N GLU A 103 5.78 -18.40 10.52
CA GLU A 103 5.13 -19.71 10.61
C GLU A 103 3.61 -19.63 10.46
N ASP A 104 2.99 -18.55 10.94
CA ASP A 104 1.55 -18.34 10.80
C ASP A 104 1.19 -18.15 9.32
N LEU A 105 2.04 -17.47 8.53
CA LEU A 105 1.81 -17.34 7.08
C LEU A 105 1.92 -18.70 6.38
N LEU A 106 2.92 -19.52 6.74
CA LEU A 106 3.10 -20.84 6.14
C LEU A 106 1.89 -21.75 6.37
N GLN A 107 1.35 -21.77 7.59
CA GLN A 107 0.18 -22.58 7.94
C GLN A 107 -1.09 -22.17 7.18
N THR A 108 -1.12 -20.96 6.59
CA THR A 108 -2.25 -20.48 5.78
C THR A 108 -2.14 -20.86 4.31
N LEU A 109 -1.00 -21.37 3.85
CA LEU A 109 -0.80 -21.79 2.48
C LEU A 109 -1.59 -23.09 2.18
N PRO A 110 -2.00 -23.32 0.92
CA PRO A 110 -2.53 -24.62 0.48
C PRO A 110 -1.59 -25.78 0.83
N GLU A 111 -2.11 -26.96 1.13
CA GLU A 111 -1.33 -28.13 1.62
C GLU A 111 -0.14 -28.48 0.71
N ASN A 112 -0.31 -28.35 -0.60
CA ASN A 112 0.74 -28.59 -1.59
C ASN A 112 1.91 -27.59 -1.54
N LEU A 113 1.76 -26.46 -0.84
CA LEU A 113 2.77 -25.40 -0.69
C LEU A 113 3.32 -25.29 0.75
N GLN A 114 2.70 -25.95 1.74
CA GLN A 114 3.13 -25.87 3.15
C GLN A 114 4.49 -26.55 3.42
N ASN A 115 4.83 -27.59 2.66
CA ASN A 115 6.06 -28.38 2.86
C ASN A 115 7.25 -27.89 2.02
N GLU A 116 7.05 -26.88 1.16
CA GLU A 116 8.12 -26.31 0.34
C GLU A 116 8.87 -25.21 1.11
N LYS A 117 10.20 -25.17 0.98
CA LYS A 117 10.99 -24.02 1.46
C LYS A 117 10.67 -22.81 0.58
N CYS A 118 9.73 -21.99 1.04
CA CYS A 118 9.33 -20.77 0.36
C CYS A 118 9.84 -19.52 1.08
N TYR A 119 9.71 -18.37 0.43
CA TYR A 119 9.86 -17.08 1.07
C TYR A 119 8.85 -16.09 0.49
N PHE A 120 8.65 -15.00 1.22
CA PHE A 120 7.74 -13.93 0.84
C PHE A 120 8.53 -12.72 0.37
N SER A 121 7.99 -11.98 -0.58
CA SER A 121 8.45 -10.63 -0.94
C SER A 121 7.28 -9.65 -0.97
N ILE A 122 7.59 -8.35 -0.91
CA ILE A 122 6.64 -7.27 -1.18
C ILE A 122 7.24 -6.35 -2.24
N ALA A 123 6.51 -6.12 -3.34
CA ALA A 123 7.02 -5.38 -4.49
C ALA A 123 8.43 -5.86 -4.94
N GLY A 124 8.62 -7.19 -4.99
CA GLY A 124 9.86 -7.83 -5.41
C GLY A 124 11.00 -7.80 -4.39
N ARG A 125 10.78 -7.21 -3.20
CA ARG A 125 11.79 -7.12 -2.14
C ARG A 125 11.56 -8.22 -1.09
N PRO A 126 12.55 -9.08 -0.83
CA PRO A 126 12.39 -10.19 0.11
C PRO A 126 12.03 -9.72 1.52
N LEU A 127 11.06 -10.39 2.13
CA LEU A 127 10.78 -10.24 3.55
C LEU A 127 11.82 -11.02 4.35
N ASN A 128 12.67 -10.32 5.09
CA ASN A 128 13.68 -10.96 5.92
C ASN A 128 13.14 -11.27 7.33
N PHE A 129 13.13 -12.54 7.70
CA PHE A 129 12.73 -13.03 9.02
C PHE A 129 13.94 -13.48 9.81
N GLU A 130 14.73 -12.52 10.31
CA GLU A 130 16.03 -12.79 10.98
C GLU A 130 15.96 -13.76 12.17
N LYS A 131 14.79 -13.86 12.82
CA LYS A 131 14.54 -14.72 13.98
C LYS A 131 13.17 -15.41 13.81
N PRO A 132 12.95 -16.60 14.40
CA PRO A 132 11.66 -17.28 14.32
C PRO A 132 10.46 -16.45 14.81
N LYS A 133 10.71 -15.49 15.70
CA LYS A 133 9.70 -14.57 16.26
C LYS A 133 9.62 -13.22 15.54
N THR A 134 10.34 -13.05 14.42
CA THR A 134 10.22 -11.84 13.61
C THR A 134 8.80 -11.76 13.06
N ARG A 135 8.15 -10.64 13.33
CA ARG A 135 6.75 -10.40 12.95
C ARG A 135 6.69 -10.04 11.47
N VAL A 136 5.61 -10.45 10.80
CA VAL A 136 5.37 -10.14 9.39
C VAL A 136 5.46 -8.63 9.13
N MET A 137 4.83 -7.81 9.98
CA MET A 137 4.88 -6.35 9.85
C MET A 137 6.29 -5.77 9.98
N SER A 138 7.15 -6.38 10.81
CA SER A 138 8.55 -5.97 10.95
C SER A 138 9.37 -6.34 9.71
N ALA A 139 9.10 -7.49 9.09
CA ALA A 139 9.76 -7.88 7.85
C ALA A 139 9.29 -7.02 6.66
N VAL A 140 7.99 -6.73 6.58
CA VAL A 140 7.39 -5.81 5.58
C VAL A 140 7.99 -4.41 5.70
N TYR A 141 8.22 -3.94 6.92
CA TYR A 141 8.95 -2.69 7.16
C TYR A 141 10.32 -2.72 6.48
N CYS A 142 11.16 -3.70 6.84
CA CYS A 142 12.53 -3.74 6.33
C CYS A 142 12.60 -3.91 4.81
N ALA A 143 11.57 -4.53 4.20
CA ALA A 143 11.54 -4.78 2.78
C ALA A 143 11.04 -3.61 1.93
N ARG A 144 10.32 -2.62 2.47
CA ARG A 144 9.73 -1.54 1.64
C ARG A 144 10.72 -0.43 1.31
N TYR A 145 10.52 0.13 0.11
CA TYR A 145 11.26 1.28 -0.41
C TYR A 145 10.82 2.59 0.27
N ALA A 146 11.76 3.54 0.43
CA ALA A 146 11.54 4.91 0.92
C ALA A 146 11.02 5.04 2.38
N THR A 147 11.01 6.27 2.89
CA THR A 147 10.65 6.67 4.28
C THR A 147 9.15 6.51 4.58
N SER A 148 8.40 5.79 3.75
CA SER A 148 6.93 5.68 3.82
C SER A 148 6.52 4.94 5.07
N LYS A 149 6.07 5.69 6.09
CA LYS A 149 5.49 5.14 7.33
C LYS A 149 4.05 4.64 7.16
N LEU A 150 3.42 4.97 6.03
CA LEU A 150 2.04 4.63 5.70
C LEU A 150 1.99 3.37 4.83
N VAL A 151 1.09 2.46 5.17
CA VAL A 151 0.89 1.18 4.49
C VAL A 151 -0.60 0.96 4.26
N ASP A 152 -1.01 0.83 3.02
CA ASP A 152 -2.41 0.52 2.71
C ASP A 152 -2.61 -1.01 2.70
N THR A 153 -3.79 -1.44 3.17
CA THR A 153 -4.21 -2.84 3.18
C THR A 153 -5.27 -3.08 2.10
N PRO A 154 -5.25 -4.25 1.43
CA PRO A 154 -4.49 -5.45 1.76
C PRO A 154 -2.99 -5.38 1.45
N LEU A 155 -2.15 -5.91 2.34
CA LEU A 155 -0.73 -6.12 2.06
C LEU A 155 -0.60 -7.19 0.99
N ARG A 156 0.10 -6.87 -0.09
CA ARG A 156 0.23 -7.80 -1.23
C ARG A 156 1.61 -8.43 -1.21
N LEU A 157 1.65 -9.69 -0.81
CA LEU A 157 2.86 -10.47 -0.70
C LEU A 157 2.98 -11.42 -1.89
N THR A 158 4.20 -11.64 -2.37
CA THR A 158 4.48 -12.67 -3.38
C THR A 158 5.17 -13.84 -2.71
N LEU A 159 4.65 -15.05 -2.93
CA LEU A 159 5.24 -16.31 -2.52
C LEU A 159 6.17 -16.82 -3.62
N HIS A 160 7.40 -17.15 -3.23
CA HIS A 160 8.43 -17.67 -4.12
C HIS A 160 8.88 -19.06 -3.66
N LYS A 161 9.01 -20.00 -4.62
CA LYS A 161 9.40 -21.39 -4.36
C LYS A 161 10.91 -21.63 -4.28
N THR A 162 11.72 -20.75 -4.88
CA THR A 162 13.17 -20.90 -4.98
C THR A 162 13.87 -19.65 -4.50
N LEU A 163 14.72 -19.78 -3.46
CA LEU A 163 15.52 -18.68 -2.94
C LEU A 163 16.39 -18.13 -4.07
N LEU A 164 16.17 -16.87 -4.47
CA LEU A 164 17.14 -16.19 -5.33
C LEU A 164 18.44 -16.04 -4.52
N ASP A 165 19.56 -16.51 -5.07
CA ASP A 165 20.92 -16.48 -4.49
C ASP A 165 21.42 -15.05 -4.08
N LYS A 166 20.62 -14.01 -4.32
CA LYS A 166 20.99 -12.59 -4.26
C LYS A 166 20.73 -11.92 -2.90
N THR A 167 20.23 -12.63 -1.89
CA THR A 167 19.61 -12.03 -0.69
C THR A 167 20.56 -11.71 0.49
N ARG A 168 21.88 -11.64 0.29
CA ARG A 168 22.84 -11.41 1.40
C ARG A 168 23.03 -9.96 1.86
N HIS A 169 22.27 -8.98 1.34
CA HIS A 169 22.47 -7.59 1.73
C HIS A 169 21.44 -7.14 2.76
N GLN A 170 21.83 -7.27 4.04
CA GLN A 170 21.22 -6.58 5.17
C GLN A 170 21.31 -5.07 4.95
N PHE A 171 20.17 -4.41 4.79
CA PHE A 171 20.10 -2.95 4.87
C PHE A 171 19.87 -2.53 6.31
N THR A 172 20.88 -1.94 6.93
CA THR A 172 20.74 -1.23 8.20
C THR A 172 20.37 0.21 7.87
N ARG A 173 19.08 0.51 7.77
CA ARG A 173 18.63 1.90 7.58
C ARG A 173 18.64 2.63 8.92
N GLN A 174 19.47 3.65 9.07
CA GLN A 174 19.40 4.59 10.19
C GLN A 174 18.41 5.71 9.85
N ASP A 175 17.11 5.44 10.01
CA ASP A 175 16.11 6.51 10.03
C ASP A 175 15.78 6.89 11.48
N HIS A 176 15.51 8.17 11.74
CA HIS A 176 15.01 8.65 13.02
C HIS A 176 13.66 7.98 13.34
N GLN A 177 13.70 6.93 14.16
CA GLN A 177 12.53 6.17 14.60
C GLN A 177 11.69 7.04 15.54
N LEU A 178 10.45 7.35 15.15
CA LEU A 178 9.44 7.67 16.13
C LEU A 178 9.12 6.40 16.90
N GLU A 179 9.70 6.30 18.09
CA GLU A 179 9.50 5.17 18.98
C GLU A 179 8.04 5.15 19.44
N PRO A 180 7.31 4.02 19.33
CA PRO A 180 5.93 3.91 19.81
C PRO A 180 5.74 4.27 21.29
N ARG A 181 6.82 4.16 22.09
CA ARG A 181 6.87 4.61 23.49
C ARG A 181 6.66 6.13 23.63
N GLN A 182 7.09 6.92 22.65
CA GLN A 182 6.90 8.37 22.64
C GLN A 182 5.41 8.72 22.56
N PHE A 183 4.64 8.12 21.66
CA PHE A 183 3.19 8.35 21.56
C PHE A 183 2.46 8.00 22.86
N ALA A 184 2.76 6.86 23.48
CA ALA A 184 2.17 6.49 24.76
C ALA A 184 2.46 7.53 25.87
N SER A 185 3.64 8.16 25.85
CA SER A 185 4.00 9.23 26.78
C SER A 185 3.29 10.56 26.45
N ILE A 186 3.07 10.85 25.17
CA ILE A 186 2.40 12.07 24.69
C ILE A 186 0.93 12.07 25.14
N PHE A 187 0.19 10.98 24.90
CA PHE A 187 -1.22 10.86 25.33
C PHE A 187 -1.40 10.77 26.85
N LYS A 188 -0.33 10.50 27.61
CA LYS A 188 -0.35 10.59 29.09
C LYS A 188 -0.17 12.03 29.60
N LYS A 189 0.48 12.90 28.82
CA LYS A 189 0.83 14.27 29.21
C LYS A 189 -0.24 15.31 28.82
N GLN A 190 -1.13 14.98 27.89
CA GLN A 190 -2.23 15.85 27.45
C GLN A 190 -3.58 15.34 27.97
N ASN A 191 -4.45 16.27 28.38
CA ASN A 191 -5.59 15.99 29.28
C ASN A 191 -6.97 15.95 28.62
N GLU A 192 -7.12 16.23 27.32
CA GLU A 192 -8.43 16.19 26.66
C GLU A 192 -8.87 14.75 26.43
N SER A 193 -9.97 14.36 27.06
CA SER A 193 -10.53 13.03 26.92
C SER A 193 -12.03 13.06 27.11
N SER A 194 -12.74 12.42 26.18
CA SER A 194 -14.18 12.22 26.25
C SER A 194 -14.46 10.77 26.66
N LEU A 195 -15.43 10.58 27.56
CA LEU A 195 -15.93 9.27 27.99
C LEU A 195 -17.36 9.11 27.49
N PHE A 196 -17.65 7.97 26.88
CA PHE A 196 -18.95 7.67 26.31
C PHE A 196 -19.42 6.31 26.80
N LEU A 197 -20.70 6.23 27.16
CA LEU A 197 -21.37 5.00 27.53
C LEU A 197 -22.06 4.43 26.29
N LEU A 198 -21.59 3.29 25.82
CA LEU A 198 -22.21 2.53 24.74
C LEU A 198 -23.05 1.42 25.37
N LYS A 199 -24.37 1.55 25.29
CA LYS A 199 -25.29 0.55 25.86
C LYS A 199 -25.24 -0.77 25.11
N GLY A 200 -25.44 -1.90 25.77
CA GLY A 200 -25.46 -3.25 25.19
C GLY A 200 -26.72 -3.59 24.39
N SER A 201 -27.87 -3.04 24.80
CA SER A 201 -29.21 -3.45 24.35
C SER A 201 -29.85 -2.54 23.29
N PHE A 202 -29.04 -1.83 22.51
CA PHE A 202 -29.53 -0.80 21.61
C PHE A 202 -29.78 -1.32 20.19
N THR A 203 -30.93 -0.95 19.63
CA THR A 203 -31.42 -1.44 18.34
C THR A 203 -31.13 -0.53 17.15
N ASP A 204 -30.72 0.71 17.40
CA ASP A 204 -30.44 1.73 16.38
C ASP A 204 -28.94 2.06 16.28
N ILE A 205 -28.54 2.94 15.35
CA ILE A 205 -27.15 3.42 15.26
C ILE A 205 -26.89 4.41 16.41
N GLN A 206 -25.76 4.25 17.11
CA GLN A 206 -25.31 5.23 18.11
C GLN A 206 -24.13 6.04 17.59
N THR A 207 -24.19 7.36 17.77
CA THR A 207 -23.14 8.28 17.31
C THR A 207 -22.63 9.12 18.48
N PHE A 208 -21.30 9.25 18.58
CA PHE A 208 -20.63 10.02 19.62
C PHE A 208 -19.63 10.99 18.99
N ASN A 209 -19.60 12.23 19.49
CA ASN A 209 -18.71 13.28 18.99
C ASN A 209 -17.64 13.61 20.03
N SER A 210 -16.38 13.65 19.60
CA SER A 210 -15.22 14.07 20.40
C SER A 210 -14.41 15.03 19.54
N ASP A 211 -14.46 16.33 19.86
CA ASP A 211 -13.91 17.41 19.04
C ASP A 211 -14.43 17.35 17.59
N ASN A 212 -13.52 17.22 16.61
CA ASN A 212 -13.84 17.09 15.19
C ASN A 212 -14.05 15.63 14.75
N LEU A 213 -14.07 14.67 15.68
CA LEU A 213 -14.25 13.25 15.38
C LEU A 213 -15.67 12.80 15.69
N THR A 214 -16.26 12.05 14.77
CA THR A 214 -17.57 11.42 14.94
C THR A 214 -17.41 9.90 14.86
N PHE A 215 -17.79 9.20 15.92
CA PHE A 215 -17.76 7.75 16.05
C PHE A 215 -19.16 7.18 15.88
N THR A 216 -19.36 6.34 14.87
CA THR A 216 -20.65 5.72 14.53
C THR A 216 -20.60 4.22 14.78
N PHE A 217 -21.45 3.75 15.68
CA PHE A 217 -21.57 2.35 16.09
C PHE A 217 -22.83 1.75 15.49
N SER A 218 -22.70 0.58 14.85
CA SER A 218 -23.84 -0.17 14.35
C SER A 218 -24.70 -0.71 15.50
N ALA A 219 -25.99 -0.93 15.24
CA ALA A 219 -26.89 -1.58 16.19
C ALA A 219 -26.31 -2.90 16.73
N ASN A 220 -26.52 -3.17 18.02
CA ASN A 220 -26.05 -4.39 18.71
C ASN A 220 -24.53 -4.66 18.59
N CYS A 221 -23.68 -3.63 18.46
CA CYS A 221 -22.23 -3.83 18.33
C CYS A 221 -21.53 -4.22 19.64
N VAL A 222 -22.25 -4.27 20.76
CA VAL A 222 -21.73 -4.71 22.07
C VAL A 222 -22.71 -5.68 22.75
N THR A 223 -22.19 -6.57 23.59
CA THR A 223 -23.00 -7.57 24.34
C THR A 223 -23.38 -7.14 25.76
N ASP A 224 -22.78 -6.07 26.27
CA ASP A 224 -23.04 -5.45 27.58
C ASP A 224 -22.74 -3.95 27.46
N ASP A 225 -23.12 -3.16 28.47
CA ASP A 225 -22.79 -1.75 28.54
C ASP A 225 -21.27 -1.57 28.66
N VAL A 226 -20.68 -0.77 27.77
CA VAL A 226 -19.24 -0.51 27.74
C VAL A 226 -18.96 0.98 27.76
N THR A 227 -18.01 1.38 28.60
CA THR A 227 -17.49 2.75 28.57
C THR A 227 -16.29 2.79 27.64
N PHE A 228 -16.34 3.60 26.60
CA PHE A 228 -15.17 3.87 25.77
C PHE A 228 -14.70 5.31 25.95
N LYS A 229 -13.39 5.46 25.99
CA LYS A 229 -12.68 6.72 26.13
C LYS A 229 -11.99 7.05 24.83
N VAL A 230 -12.12 8.29 24.40
CA VAL A 230 -11.33 8.87 23.32
C VAL A 230 -10.42 9.92 23.94
N THR A 231 -9.12 9.78 23.76
CA THR A 231 -8.14 10.80 24.09
C THR A 231 -7.62 11.37 22.78
N THR A 232 -7.99 12.60 22.46
CA THR A 232 -7.58 13.33 21.26
C THR A 232 -6.33 14.14 21.54
N LEU A 233 -5.54 14.39 20.50
CA LEU A 233 -4.42 15.31 20.52
C LEU A 233 -4.77 16.54 19.70
N CYS A 234 -5.29 17.57 20.36
CA CYS A 234 -5.61 18.86 19.75
C CYS A 234 -4.37 19.77 19.75
N SER A 235 -3.34 19.40 18.99
CA SER A 235 -2.11 20.22 18.85
C SER A 235 -2.09 20.98 17.52
N SER A 236 -1.63 22.23 17.52
CA SER A 236 -1.33 22.99 16.30
C SER A 236 -0.15 22.42 15.49
N ASP A 237 0.53 21.39 16.00
CA ASP A 237 1.72 20.84 15.36
C ASP A 237 1.79 19.31 15.41
N VAL A 238 0.69 18.67 15.02
CA VAL A 238 0.62 17.22 14.73
C VAL A 238 1.76 16.77 13.79
N ARG A 239 2.24 17.68 12.93
CA ARG A 239 3.36 17.47 11.98
C ARG A 239 4.71 17.23 12.65
N LYS A 240 4.96 17.76 13.87
CA LYS A 240 6.19 17.51 14.64
C LYS A 240 6.42 16.04 14.99
N TYR A 241 5.39 15.20 14.90
CA TYR A 241 5.47 13.77 15.18
C TYR A 241 5.80 12.93 13.93
N GLY A 242 6.41 13.54 12.91
CA GLY A 242 6.99 12.85 11.76
C GLY A 242 5.98 12.10 10.88
N LEU A 243 4.72 12.57 10.88
CA LEU A 243 3.68 12.25 9.90
C LEU A 243 3.20 13.57 9.27
N PRO A 244 3.69 13.90 8.06
CA PRO A 244 3.18 15.02 7.28
C PRO A 244 1.67 14.90 7.11
N ASP A 245 0.96 16.03 7.14
CA ASP A 245 -0.49 16.12 6.85
C ASP A 245 -1.42 15.34 7.80
N ALA A 246 -0.89 14.82 8.91
CA ALA A 246 -1.71 14.35 10.02
C ALA A 246 -2.55 15.51 10.58
N ILE A 247 -3.87 15.32 10.59
CA ILE A 247 -4.87 16.31 10.99
C ILE A 247 -5.18 16.15 12.49
N CYS A 248 -5.27 14.91 12.95
CA CYS A 248 -5.63 14.58 14.32
C CYS A 248 -4.98 13.26 14.70
N PHE A 249 -4.38 13.20 15.89
CA PHE A 249 -4.07 11.93 16.55
C PHE A 249 -5.10 11.66 17.64
N PHE A 250 -5.54 10.42 17.77
CA PHE A 250 -6.41 10.03 18.86
C PHE A 250 -6.12 8.60 19.31
N LYS A 251 -6.41 8.33 20.57
CA LYS A 251 -6.33 7.01 21.16
C LYS A 251 -7.70 6.60 21.66
N THR A 252 -8.15 5.43 21.25
CA THR A 252 -9.35 4.82 21.81
C THR A 252 -8.95 3.89 22.95
N THR A 253 -9.66 3.93 24.07
CA THR A 253 -9.49 2.98 25.17
C THR A 253 -10.86 2.45 25.55
N LEU A 254 -10.99 1.13 25.58
CA LEU A 254 -12.23 0.48 26.01
C LEU A 254 -12.07 0.05 27.47
N PHE A 255 -13.03 0.42 28.32
CA PHE A 255 -13.11 -0.03 29.69
C PHE A 255 -14.28 -0.98 29.81
N ASN A 256 -13.98 -2.23 30.12
CA ASN A 256 -14.98 -3.20 30.47
C ASN A 256 -14.73 -3.69 31.89
N THR A 257 -15.76 -3.61 32.71
CA THR A 257 -15.72 -4.05 34.11
C THR A 257 -15.84 -5.56 34.27
N LYS A 258 -16.17 -6.33 33.20
CA LYS A 258 -16.53 -7.75 33.31
C LYS A 258 -15.92 -8.75 32.30
N LYS A 259 -15.67 -8.44 31.01
CA LYS A 259 -15.13 -9.42 30.01
C LYS A 259 -14.31 -8.81 28.84
N SER A 260 -13.50 -9.62 28.14
CA SER A 260 -12.69 -9.20 26.97
C SER A 260 -13.46 -9.13 25.65
N ASP A 261 -14.56 -9.88 25.51
CA ASP A 261 -15.23 -10.15 24.21
C ASP A 261 -16.55 -9.40 24.07
N THR A 262 -16.62 -8.16 24.58
CA THR A 262 -17.89 -7.43 24.67
C THR A 262 -18.17 -6.56 23.47
N LEU A 263 -17.19 -6.33 22.59
CA LEU A 263 -17.37 -5.59 21.35
C LEU A 263 -17.42 -6.54 20.16
N LEU A 264 -18.57 -6.59 19.49
CA LEU A 264 -18.83 -7.41 18.32
C LEU A 264 -18.45 -6.71 17.00
N ALA A 265 -18.55 -5.37 16.94
CA ALA A 265 -18.21 -4.61 15.75
C ALA A 265 -17.50 -3.28 16.06
N LEU A 266 -16.50 -2.94 15.23
CA LEU A 266 -15.73 -1.70 15.33
C LEU A 266 -16.49 -0.52 14.70
N PRO A 267 -16.44 0.68 15.30
CA PRO A 267 -17.14 1.85 14.77
C PRO A 267 -16.51 2.36 13.48
N VAL A 268 -17.31 3.10 12.73
CA VAL A 268 -16.82 4.01 11.69
C VAL A 268 -16.47 5.33 12.36
N VAL A 269 -15.27 5.83 12.10
CA VAL A 269 -14.82 7.14 12.58
C VAL A 269 -14.74 8.07 11.37
N THR A 270 -15.26 9.27 11.52
CA THR A 270 -15.15 10.32 10.51
C THR A 270 -14.61 11.59 11.14
N ILE A 271 -14.05 12.46 10.31
CA ILE A 271 -13.54 13.76 10.74
C ILE A 271 -14.28 14.88 10.00
N THR A 272 -14.81 15.85 10.75
CA THR A 272 -15.69 16.88 10.23
C THR A 272 -14.99 17.74 9.16
N HIS A 273 -15.69 18.01 8.06
CA HIS A 273 -15.21 18.86 6.94
C HIS A 273 -13.88 18.40 6.28
N GLN A 274 -13.53 17.11 6.34
CA GLN A 274 -12.29 16.56 5.79
C GLN A 274 -12.55 15.29 4.96
N SER A 275 -13.20 15.44 3.81
CA SER A 275 -13.61 14.30 2.95
C SER A 275 -12.44 13.53 2.32
N ASN A 276 -11.25 14.13 2.24
CA ASN A 276 -10.03 13.50 1.72
C ASN A 276 -9.10 12.96 2.81
N ALA A 277 -9.52 12.94 4.08
CA ALA A 277 -8.73 12.34 5.15
C ALA A 277 -8.98 10.82 5.21
N ARG A 278 -7.91 10.04 5.43
CA ARG A 278 -8.02 8.60 5.70
C ARG A 278 -7.60 8.29 7.12
N LEU A 279 -8.24 7.28 7.70
CA LEU A 279 -7.93 6.78 9.02
C LEU A 279 -6.75 5.81 8.97
N TYR A 280 -5.66 6.17 9.63
CA TYR A 280 -4.52 5.31 9.86
C TYR A 280 -4.45 4.84 11.31
N THR A 281 -3.92 3.63 11.51
CA THR A 281 -3.68 3.05 12.83
C THR A 281 -2.23 2.65 13.00
N LEU A 282 -1.63 3.02 14.11
CA LEU A 282 -0.27 2.64 14.46
C LEU A 282 -0.22 1.14 14.81
N ALA A 283 0.54 0.38 14.03
CA ALA A 283 0.80 -1.03 14.27
C ALA A 283 1.80 -1.20 15.41
N MET A 284 1.31 -1.34 16.65
CA MET A 284 2.18 -1.57 17.81
C MET A 284 2.84 -2.96 17.78
N PRO A 285 4.13 -3.13 18.12
CA PRO A 285 5.12 -2.16 18.55
C PRO A 285 6.01 -1.65 17.40
N SER A 286 5.57 -1.74 16.14
CA SER A 286 6.27 -1.11 15.02
C SER A 286 5.98 0.39 14.94
N SER A 287 6.72 1.11 14.12
CA SER A 287 6.56 2.55 13.84
C SER A 287 5.63 2.84 12.65
N TYR A 288 4.90 1.84 12.14
CA TYR A 288 4.12 1.91 10.92
C TYR A 288 2.65 2.20 11.15
N TRP A 289 2.08 2.95 10.23
CA TRP A 289 0.68 3.32 10.20
C TRP A 289 0.01 2.61 9.05
N PHE A 290 -1.12 1.95 9.30
CA PHE A 290 -1.86 1.27 8.23
C PHE A 290 -3.29 1.78 8.09
N SER A 291 -3.78 1.80 6.85
CA SER A 291 -5.17 2.12 6.50
C SER A 291 -5.78 1.02 5.64
N SER A 292 -7.10 0.88 5.66
CA SER A 292 -7.82 -0.05 4.77
C SER A 292 -8.37 0.70 3.57
N GLU A 293 -8.04 0.27 2.36
CA GLU A 293 -8.64 0.87 1.16
C GLU A 293 -10.14 0.57 1.05
N ALA A 294 -10.55 -0.66 1.37
CA ALA A 294 -11.95 -1.06 1.34
C ALA A 294 -12.78 -0.37 2.44
N ARG A 295 -12.14 0.02 3.56
CA ARG A 295 -12.81 0.55 4.76
C ARG A 295 -12.03 1.73 5.37
N PRO A 296 -11.89 2.85 4.64
CA PRO A 296 -10.97 3.94 4.98
C PRO A 296 -11.31 4.69 6.27
N ASN A 297 -12.53 4.49 6.77
CA ASN A 297 -13.07 5.14 7.97
C ASN A 297 -13.45 4.13 9.07
N LYS A 298 -13.33 2.81 8.83
CA LYS A 298 -13.64 1.83 9.88
C LYS A 298 -12.44 1.71 10.80
N LEU A 299 -12.66 1.84 12.11
CA LEU A 299 -11.61 1.62 13.08
C LEU A 299 -11.11 0.16 12.94
N PRO A 300 -9.81 -0.11 12.75
CA PRO A 300 -9.32 -1.49 12.59
C PRO A 300 -9.09 -2.18 13.94
N MET A 301 -9.03 -1.43 15.04
CA MET A 301 -8.94 -1.95 16.40
C MET A 301 -9.29 -0.93 17.48
N PHE A 302 -9.78 -1.38 18.63
CA PHE A 302 -9.77 -0.59 19.87
C PHE A 302 -8.45 -0.69 20.62
N GLY A 303 -8.16 0.31 21.46
CA GLY A 303 -6.95 0.34 22.27
C GLY A 303 -5.70 0.72 21.48
N GLY A 304 -5.85 1.10 20.21
CA GLY A 304 -4.79 1.53 19.32
C GLY A 304 -4.59 3.04 19.36
N ILE A 305 -3.52 3.49 18.72
CA ILE A 305 -3.28 4.89 18.41
C ILE A 305 -3.64 5.08 16.95
N HIS A 306 -4.40 6.12 16.66
CA HIS A 306 -4.99 6.38 15.36
C HIS A 306 -4.67 7.81 14.92
N ALA A 307 -4.66 8.01 13.61
CA ALA A 307 -4.43 9.31 13.00
C ALA A 307 -5.39 9.48 11.83
N PHE A 308 -6.06 10.62 11.74
CA PHE A 308 -6.56 11.06 10.45
C PHE A 308 -5.43 11.78 9.73
N ILE A 309 -5.06 11.26 8.56
CA ILE A 309 -4.06 11.87 7.70
C ILE A 309 -4.79 12.36 6.47
N ARG A 310 -4.60 13.64 6.14
CA ARG A 310 -5.10 14.17 4.88
C ARG A 310 -4.40 13.42 3.76
N HIS A 311 -5.15 12.66 2.97
CA HIS A 311 -4.61 12.20 1.69
C HIS A 311 -4.58 13.40 0.77
N VAL A 312 -3.39 13.96 0.67
CA VAL A 312 -2.96 14.71 -0.48
C VAL A 312 -2.25 13.67 -1.35
N ASP A 313 -2.62 13.53 -2.63
CA ASP A 313 -1.89 12.64 -3.52
C ASP A 313 -0.39 12.95 -3.43
N ILE A 314 0.37 11.88 -3.17
CA ILE A 314 1.57 11.85 -2.33
C ILE A 314 2.69 12.64 -2.97
N ILE A 315 2.74 13.93 -2.66
CA ILE A 315 3.91 14.74 -2.93
C ILE A 315 4.11 15.73 -1.76
N PRO A 316 4.92 15.37 -0.75
CA PRO A 316 5.20 16.25 0.39
C PRO A 316 6.28 17.27 0.03
N ASN A 317 6.02 18.52 0.42
CA ASN A 317 6.85 19.73 0.35
C ASN A 317 7.05 20.38 -1.01
N LYS A 318 6.31 21.50 -1.18
CA LYS A 318 6.43 22.56 -2.19
C LYS A 318 6.63 22.07 -3.62
N LEU A 319 5.59 21.43 -4.14
CA LEU A 319 5.38 21.39 -5.58
C LEU A 319 4.80 22.69 -6.09
N THR A 320 5.32 23.10 -7.23
CA THR A 320 4.75 24.16 -8.05
C THR A 320 4.39 23.64 -9.45
N LEU A 321 3.83 22.44 -9.59
CA LEU A 321 3.18 21.94 -10.82
C LEU A 321 2.08 20.99 -10.36
N PRO A 322 0.97 20.85 -11.10
CA PRO A 322 -0.34 20.71 -10.50
C PRO A 322 -0.53 19.26 -10.04
N PRO A 323 -0.60 19.07 -8.72
CA PRO A 323 -1.08 17.81 -8.12
C PRO A 323 -2.42 17.38 -8.74
N ASP A 324 -3.19 18.38 -9.14
CA ASP A 324 -4.47 18.27 -9.83
C ASP A 324 -4.36 17.39 -11.11
N ILE A 325 -3.28 17.40 -11.91
CA ILE A 325 -3.16 16.55 -13.12
C ILE A 325 -3.08 15.07 -12.77
N PHE A 326 -2.30 14.73 -11.74
CA PHE A 326 -2.20 13.34 -11.26
C PHE A 326 -3.57 12.84 -10.79
N ILE A 327 -4.34 13.73 -10.18
CA ILE A 327 -5.71 13.50 -9.71
C ILE A 327 -6.67 13.37 -10.90
N ALA A 328 -6.61 14.27 -11.87
CA ALA A 328 -7.48 14.30 -13.06
C ALA A 328 -7.27 13.10 -13.99
N ALA A 329 -6.01 12.74 -14.23
CA ALA A 329 -5.64 11.59 -15.04
C ALA A 329 -6.07 10.27 -14.37
N ALA A 330 -5.92 10.17 -13.04
CA ALA A 330 -6.37 9.01 -12.28
C ALA A 330 -7.91 8.92 -12.16
N LEU A 331 -8.61 10.06 -12.16
CA LEU A 331 -10.07 10.13 -11.99
C LEU A 331 -10.86 10.25 -13.30
N GLY A 332 -10.20 10.46 -14.44
CA GLY A 332 -10.86 10.65 -15.74
C GLY A 332 -11.74 11.91 -15.81
N GLN A 333 -11.45 12.94 -15.01
CA GLN A 333 -12.25 14.17 -14.92
C GLN A 333 -11.41 15.43 -15.17
N PRO A 334 -11.95 16.45 -15.86
CA PRO A 334 -11.28 17.74 -16.04
C PRO A 334 -11.26 18.55 -14.74
N LEU A 335 -10.16 19.26 -14.49
CA LEU A 335 -9.98 20.06 -13.29
C LEU A 335 -10.53 21.47 -13.45
N THR A 336 -10.99 22.05 -12.34
CA THR A 336 -11.29 23.47 -12.25
C THR A 336 -10.01 24.31 -12.22
N SER A 337 -9.99 25.40 -12.99
CA SER A 337 -8.85 26.32 -13.10
C SER A 337 -8.57 27.04 -11.76
N ARG A 338 -7.30 27.34 -11.49
CA ARG A 338 -6.86 28.19 -10.37
C ARG A 338 -6.36 29.54 -10.87
N ASP A 339 -6.60 30.58 -10.07
CA ASP A 339 -6.27 31.96 -10.44
C ASP A 339 -4.76 32.29 -10.35
N THR A 340 -3.95 31.49 -9.63
CA THR A 340 -2.50 31.72 -9.43
C THR A 340 -1.65 30.45 -9.39
N PRO A 341 -1.36 29.80 -10.54
CA PRO A 341 -0.45 28.66 -10.60
C PRO A 341 1.02 29.11 -10.48
N ILE A 342 1.80 28.43 -9.63
CA ILE A 342 3.27 28.58 -9.60
C ILE A 342 3.86 27.56 -10.60
N PRO A 343 4.92 27.87 -11.37
CA PRO A 343 5.62 26.92 -12.25
C PRO A 343 6.70 26.10 -11.50
N CYS A 344 6.88 24.84 -11.88
CA CYS A 344 7.83 23.86 -11.33
C CYS A 344 8.43 23.11 -12.50
N THR A 345 9.65 22.65 -12.32
CA THR A 345 10.37 21.83 -13.31
C THR A 345 10.81 20.50 -12.70
N CYS A 346 10.76 20.35 -11.37
CA CYS A 346 11.12 19.15 -10.63
C CYS A 346 10.43 19.02 -9.26
N LEU A 347 10.10 17.78 -8.90
CA LEU A 347 9.71 17.37 -7.56
C LEU A 347 10.90 16.70 -6.87
N VAL A 348 11.43 17.30 -5.81
CA VAL A 348 12.45 16.67 -4.97
C VAL A 348 11.78 15.81 -3.88
N LEU A 349 12.14 14.53 -3.79
CA LEU A 349 11.60 13.57 -2.81
C LEU A 349 12.51 13.45 -1.58
N CYS A 350 13.83 13.40 -1.79
CA CYS A 350 14.82 13.33 -0.72
C CYS A 350 16.17 13.88 -1.17
N GLU A 351 17.03 14.21 -0.20
CA GLU A 351 18.44 14.51 -0.47
C GLU A 351 19.18 13.24 -0.88
N ARG A 352 20.22 13.40 -1.70
CA ARG A 352 21.00 12.27 -2.21
C ARG A 352 22.00 11.76 -1.16
N ASP A 353 21.97 10.45 -0.91
CA ASP A 353 23.06 9.76 -0.20
C ASP A 353 24.22 9.45 -1.16
N THR A 354 25.11 10.42 -1.33
CA THR A 354 26.27 10.29 -2.20
C THR A 354 27.32 9.30 -1.69
N LYS A 355 27.21 8.81 -0.44
CA LYS A 355 28.15 7.83 0.12
C LYS A 355 27.74 6.42 -0.29
N SER A 356 26.46 6.07 -0.15
CA SER A 356 25.96 4.74 -0.49
C SER A 356 25.62 4.60 -1.98
N PHE A 357 25.16 5.69 -2.63
CA PHE A 357 24.74 5.72 -4.04
C PHE A 357 25.46 6.84 -4.81
N PRO A 358 26.74 6.64 -5.21
CA PRO A 358 27.58 7.71 -5.75
C PRO A 358 27.16 8.19 -7.14
N HIS A 359 26.50 7.36 -7.96
CA HIS A 359 26.19 7.71 -9.35
C HIS A 359 24.81 8.33 -9.51
N VAL A 360 24.65 9.18 -10.53
CA VAL A 360 23.36 9.71 -10.98
C VAL A 360 22.95 8.99 -12.25
N ALA A 361 21.68 8.62 -12.33
CA ALA A 361 21.05 8.16 -13.55
C ALA A 361 19.62 8.68 -13.65
N TYR A 362 19.01 8.50 -14.81
CA TYR A 362 17.67 8.97 -15.14
C TYR A 362 16.83 7.82 -15.67
N HIS A 363 15.55 7.78 -15.32
CA HIS A 363 14.60 6.78 -15.79
C HIS A 363 13.38 7.46 -16.42
N GLY A 364 13.15 7.22 -17.71
CA GLY A 364 11.93 7.65 -18.40
C GLY A 364 10.73 6.88 -17.90
N THR A 365 9.62 7.56 -17.63
CA THR A 365 8.38 6.91 -17.17
C THR A 365 7.16 7.61 -17.77
N THR A 366 5.96 7.11 -17.50
CA THR A 366 4.70 7.82 -17.82
C THR A 366 4.14 8.49 -16.57
N ILE A 367 3.26 9.48 -16.77
CA ILE A 367 2.64 10.21 -15.66
C ILE A 367 1.79 9.28 -14.78
N GLU A 368 1.16 8.26 -15.38
CA GLU A 368 0.35 7.24 -14.70
C GLU A 368 1.21 6.32 -13.81
N ALA A 369 2.46 6.05 -14.24
CA ALA A 369 3.36 5.16 -13.52
C ALA A 369 4.06 5.84 -12.32
N VAL A 370 4.19 7.18 -12.32
CA VAL A 370 4.86 7.92 -11.23
C VAL A 370 4.30 7.54 -9.86
N ARG A 371 2.98 7.49 -9.68
CA ARG A 371 2.36 7.14 -8.39
C ARG A 371 2.79 5.76 -7.88
N SER A 372 2.78 4.76 -8.76
CA SER A 372 3.20 3.39 -8.39
C SER A 372 4.68 3.38 -8.04
N ILE A 373 5.52 4.10 -8.79
CA ILE A 373 6.96 4.18 -8.52
C ILE A 373 7.26 4.90 -7.20
N LEU A 374 6.51 5.96 -6.85
CA LEU A 374 6.65 6.61 -5.55
C LEU A 374 6.22 5.70 -4.38
N THR A 375 5.39 4.69 -4.64
CA THR A 375 4.87 3.76 -3.62
C THR A 375 5.72 2.50 -3.47
N ASP A 376 6.08 1.90 -4.60
CA ASP A 376 6.76 0.62 -4.74
C ASP A 376 8.26 0.76 -5.04
N GLY A 377 8.74 1.98 -5.31
CA GLY A 377 10.05 2.22 -5.92
C GLY A 377 10.09 1.76 -7.38
N LEU A 378 11.27 1.87 -7.99
CA LEU A 378 11.54 1.17 -9.25
C LEU A 378 11.61 -0.34 -8.97
N ILE A 379 10.90 -1.12 -9.76
CA ILE A 379 10.81 -2.59 -9.64
C ILE A 379 11.05 -3.24 -11.01
N ILE A 380 11.52 -4.49 -11.01
CA ILE A 380 11.78 -5.23 -12.25
C ILE A 380 10.48 -5.77 -12.86
N PRO A 381 10.38 -5.88 -14.19
CA PRO A 381 9.26 -6.55 -14.84
C PRO A 381 9.06 -7.99 -14.35
N GLY A 382 7.81 -8.39 -14.22
CA GLY A 382 7.36 -9.60 -13.54
C GLY A 382 6.95 -9.37 -12.09
N THR A 383 7.30 -8.25 -11.48
CA THR A 383 6.99 -7.99 -10.05
C THR A 383 5.52 -7.65 -9.84
N ILE A 384 4.91 -8.20 -8.77
CA ILE A 384 3.58 -7.80 -8.28
C ILE A 384 3.75 -6.59 -7.35
N THR A 385 3.10 -5.48 -7.70
CA THR A 385 3.12 -4.24 -6.90
C THR A 385 2.34 -4.36 -5.60
N THR A 386 2.46 -3.37 -4.71
CA THR A 386 1.54 -3.24 -3.55
C THR A 386 0.08 -3.03 -3.97
N SER A 387 -0.17 -2.57 -5.20
CA SER A 387 -1.51 -2.52 -5.81
C SER A 387 -1.92 -3.82 -6.51
N GLY A 388 -1.09 -4.86 -6.44
CA GLY A 388 -1.35 -6.23 -6.89
C GLY A 388 -1.35 -6.38 -8.40
N LYS A 389 -0.95 -5.34 -9.10
CA LYS A 389 -0.75 -5.39 -10.54
C LYS A 389 0.61 -6.03 -10.80
N ARG A 390 0.64 -7.05 -11.66
CA ARG A 390 1.92 -7.52 -12.20
C ARG A 390 2.43 -6.56 -13.26
N ILE A 391 3.60 -5.98 -13.04
CA ILE A 391 4.25 -5.13 -14.03
C ILE A 391 4.88 -6.01 -15.11
N ASN A 392 4.63 -5.69 -16.38
CA ASN A 392 5.22 -6.39 -17.52
C ASN A 392 5.76 -5.34 -18.52
N PRO A 393 6.76 -5.70 -19.36
CA PRO A 393 7.21 -4.82 -20.43
C PRO A 393 6.04 -4.50 -21.38
N SER A 394 6.06 -3.31 -21.98
CA SER A 394 5.05 -2.94 -22.98
C SER A 394 5.14 -3.88 -24.19
N LYS A 395 4.02 -4.04 -24.92
CA LYS A 395 3.97 -4.93 -26.11
C LYS A 395 5.03 -4.62 -27.18
N ASN A 396 5.50 -3.38 -27.24
CA ASN A 396 6.51 -2.92 -28.20
C ASN A 396 7.94 -2.98 -27.66
N HIS A 397 8.14 -3.47 -26.44
CA HIS A 397 9.46 -3.66 -25.82
C HIS A 397 9.92 -5.11 -25.94
N ILE A 398 11.21 -5.34 -25.71
CA ILE A 398 11.75 -6.68 -25.58
C ILE A 398 11.00 -7.40 -24.45
N ALA A 399 10.39 -8.53 -24.77
CA ALA A 399 9.60 -9.29 -23.80
C ALA A 399 10.49 -9.99 -22.76
N ARG A 400 9.88 -10.39 -21.64
CA ARG A 400 10.53 -11.28 -20.66
C ARG A 400 10.90 -12.61 -21.30
N ASN A 401 11.91 -13.28 -20.75
CA ASN A 401 12.48 -14.54 -21.22
C ASN A 401 13.11 -14.47 -22.62
N VAL A 402 13.31 -13.28 -23.17
CA VAL A 402 13.99 -13.09 -24.47
C VAL A 402 15.47 -12.79 -24.23
N LYS A 403 16.34 -13.52 -24.94
CA LYS A 403 17.78 -13.23 -25.01
C LYS A 403 18.01 -12.10 -26.01
N PHE A 404 18.68 -11.04 -25.58
CA PHE A 404 19.03 -9.90 -26.44
C PHE A 404 20.45 -9.44 -26.14
N LEU A 405 21.23 -9.10 -27.18
CA LEU A 405 22.64 -8.72 -27.05
C LEU A 405 23.52 -9.72 -26.28
N GLY A 406 23.19 -11.02 -26.36
CA GLY A 406 23.91 -12.06 -25.62
C GLY A 406 23.45 -12.23 -24.16
N ILE A 407 22.61 -11.35 -23.64
CA ILE A 407 22.12 -11.36 -22.26
C ILE A 407 20.79 -12.14 -22.20
N PRO A 408 20.71 -13.22 -21.39
CA PRO A 408 19.45 -13.93 -21.18
C PRO A 408 18.47 -13.07 -20.36
N ASP A 409 17.19 -13.18 -20.70
CA ASP A 409 16.09 -12.44 -20.05
C ASP A 409 16.39 -10.93 -19.89
N PHE A 410 16.75 -10.32 -21.01
CA PHE A 410 17.26 -8.95 -21.06
C PHE A 410 16.31 -7.96 -20.37
N ALA A 411 15.01 -8.11 -20.61
CA ALA A 411 13.96 -7.22 -20.11
C ALA A 411 13.75 -7.26 -18.58
N THR A 412 14.24 -8.30 -17.88
CA THR A 412 14.08 -8.41 -16.41
C THR A 412 15.15 -7.57 -15.69
N ALA A 413 15.03 -6.25 -15.82
CA ALA A 413 15.86 -5.27 -15.15
C ALA A 413 15.16 -3.90 -15.12
N ILE A 414 15.66 -3.02 -14.24
CA ILE A 414 15.36 -1.59 -14.27
C ILE A 414 16.41 -0.95 -15.19
N PHE A 415 15.94 -0.22 -16.19
CA PHE A 415 16.81 0.52 -17.12
C PHE A 415 16.88 1.98 -16.70
N VAL A 416 18.11 2.46 -16.48
CA VAL A 416 18.42 3.87 -16.19
C VAL A 416 19.55 4.34 -17.11
N SER A 417 19.77 5.65 -17.21
CA SER A 417 20.81 6.21 -18.07
C SER A 417 21.52 7.39 -17.41
N PRO A 418 22.82 7.61 -17.61
CA PRO A 418 23.46 8.86 -17.21
C PRO A 418 22.96 10.06 -18.04
N SER A 419 22.25 9.82 -19.15
CA SER A 419 21.68 10.85 -20.02
C SER A 419 20.18 11.03 -19.79
N VAL A 420 19.81 12.23 -19.32
CA VAL A 420 18.41 12.64 -19.23
C VAL A 420 17.73 12.72 -20.61
N TYR A 421 18.50 13.00 -21.67
CA TYR A 421 18.01 13.05 -23.04
C TYR A 421 17.63 11.66 -23.54
N TYR A 422 18.48 10.66 -23.28
CA TYR A 422 18.18 9.29 -23.64
C TYR A 422 16.96 8.78 -22.90
N SER A 423 16.89 9.02 -21.58
CA SER A 423 15.75 8.65 -20.75
C SER A 423 14.45 9.40 -21.08
N SER A 424 14.53 10.54 -21.76
CA SER A 424 13.35 11.28 -22.23
C SER A 424 12.90 10.90 -23.65
N ASN A 425 13.58 9.94 -24.30
CA ASN A 425 13.17 9.44 -25.61
C ASN A 425 11.78 8.77 -25.54
N SER A 426 10.98 8.93 -26.60
CA SER A 426 9.62 8.36 -26.69
C SER A 426 9.54 6.84 -26.58
N SER A 427 10.68 6.13 -26.68
CA SER A 427 10.76 4.69 -26.44
C SER A 427 10.61 4.32 -24.97
N TYR A 428 10.95 5.22 -24.04
CA TYR A 428 10.91 5.01 -22.59
C TYR A 428 9.77 5.75 -21.89
N THR A 429 9.22 6.79 -22.52
CA THR A 429 8.26 7.70 -21.88
C THR A 429 7.24 8.28 -22.87
N SER A 430 6.11 8.75 -22.36
CA SER A 430 5.08 9.46 -23.11
C SER A 430 4.90 10.86 -22.54
N ALA A 431 4.93 11.86 -23.43
CA ALA A 431 4.64 13.23 -23.03
C ALA A 431 3.14 13.41 -22.69
N PHE A 432 2.85 14.29 -21.74
CA PHE A 432 1.49 14.70 -21.38
C PHE A 432 1.33 16.22 -21.55
N SER A 433 0.09 16.66 -21.76
CA SER A 433 -0.23 18.07 -21.98
C SER A 433 -0.57 18.76 -20.66
N TYR A 434 0.03 19.91 -20.39
CA TYR A 434 -0.36 20.76 -19.27
C TYR A 434 -0.06 22.24 -19.49
N GLY A 435 -1.03 23.12 -19.21
CA GLY A 435 -0.83 24.57 -19.27
C GLY A 435 -0.30 25.05 -20.62
N GLY A 436 -0.72 24.42 -21.73
CA GLY A 436 -0.20 24.71 -23.08
C GLY A 436 1.19 24.13 -23.39
N HIS A 437 1.81 23.43 -22.45
CA HIS A 437 3.09 22.75 -22.63
C HIS A 437 2.92 21.24 -22.82
N GLN A 438 3.87 20.63 -23.53
CA GLN A 438 4.06 19.19 -23.56
C GLN A 438 5.19 18.85 -22.59
N LEU A 439 4.95 17.97 -21.62
CA LEU A 439 5.90 17.63 -20.55
C LEU A 439 6.20 16.13 -20.55
N ILE A 440 7.43 15.77 -20.21
CA ILE A 440 7.94 14.40 -20.15
C ILE A 440 8.40 14.13 -18.70
N PRO A 441 7.80 13.15 -17.99
CA PRO A 441 8.26 12.79 -16.65
C PRO A 441 9.49 11.89 -16.72
N VAL A 442 10.56 12.32 -16.05
CA VAL A 442 11.82 11.57 -15.93
C VAL A 442 12.21 11.52 -14.46
N LEU A 443 12.48 10.34 -13.93
CA LEU A 443 12.97 10.19 -12.56
C LEU A 443 14.47 10.42 -12.53
N GLU A 444 14.95 11.26 -11.64
CA GLU A 444 16.36 11.27 -11.28
C GLU A 444 16.59 10.23 -10.19
N CYS A 445 17.61 9.40 -10.38
CA CYS A 445 17.93 8.30 -9.51
C CYS A 445 19.40 8.33 -9.07
N SER A 446 19.66 7.89 -7.85
CA SER A 446 21.00 7.56 -7.37
C SER A 446 21.24 6.06 -7.52
N VAL A 447 22.41 5.64 -7.99
CA VAL A 447 22.72 4.22 -8.25
C VAL A 447 23.96 3.81 -7.46
N LYS A 448 23.92 2.61 -6.88
CA LYS A 448 25.00 2.03 -6.08
C LYS A 448 26.19 1.65 -6.96
N GLU A 449 27.40 1.85 -6.43
CA GLU A 449 28.64 1.38 -7.05
C GLU A 449 28.57 -0.13 -7.30
N ASN A 450 28.98 -0.59 -8.49
CA ASN A 450 28.87 -1.99 -8.94
C ASN A 450 27.43 -2.58 -8.95
N GLY A 451 26.40 -1.75 -8.76
CA GLY A 451 25.00 -2.18 -8.68
C GLY A 451 24.29 -2.38 -10.01
N PHE A 452 24.98 -2.13 -11.12
CA PHE A 452 24.44 -2.11 -12.49
C PHE A 452 25.46 -2.62 -13.49
N SER A 453 25.00 -2.94 -14.69
CA SER A 453 25.83 -3.27 -15.85
C SER A 453 25.64 -2.23 -16.95
N ILE A 454 26.71 -1.91 -17.66
CA ILE A 454 26.72 -0.89 -18.71
C ILE A 454 26.49 -1.57 -20.07
N ASN A 455 25.64 -0.95 -20.88
CA ASN A 455 25.31 -1.37 -22.23
C ASN A 455 25.36 -0.17 -23.19
N ARG A 456 25.58 -0.50 -24.46
CA ARG A 456 25.41 0.45 -25.57
C ARG A 456 23.95 0.83 -25.76
N CYS A 457 23.73 1.93 -26.46
CA CYS A 457 22.42 2.38 -26.93
C CYS A 457 21.64 1.23 -27.60
N THR A 458 20.40 1.00 -27.15
CA THR A 458 19.50 -0.01 -27.71
C THR A 458 18.38 0.59 -28.58
N VAL A 459 18.20 1.92 -28.52
CA VAL A 459 17.22 2.64 -29.32
C VAL A 459 17.84 3.03 -30.67
N SER A 460 17.50 2.25 -31.71
CA SER A 460 18.06 2.42 -33.07
C SER A 460 17.83 3.79 -33.71
N SER A 461 16.76 4.49 -33.34
CA SER A 461 16.38 5.82 -33.87
C SER A 461 16.75 6.98 -32.94
N TYR A 462 17.57 6.74 -31.91
CA TYR A 462 17.94 7.79 -30.97
C TYR A 462 18.94 8.78 -31.60
N ASN A 463 18.55 10.05 -31.64
CA ASN A 463 19.45 11.14 -32.01
C ASN A 463 20.23 11.59 -30.78
N ALA A 464 21.52 11.26 -30.74
CA ALA A 464 22.37 11.49 -29.58
C ALA A 464 22.55 12.98 -29.27
N HIS A 465 22.42 13.33 -27.98
CA HIS A 465 22.85 14.64 -27.52
C HIS A 465 24.39 14.71 -27.54
N PRO A 466 25.04 15.86 -27.79
CA PRO A 466 26.50 15.97 -27.84
C PRO A 466 27.26 15.48 -26.59
N SER A 467 26.58 15.41 -25.44
CA SER A 467 27.14 14.88 -24.18
C SER A 467 26.99 13.37 -24.01
N ASP A 468 26.33 12.69 -24.95
CA ASP A 468 26.00 11.27 -24.82
C ASP A 468 27.15 10.39 -25.31
N ASP A 469 27.55 9.43 -24.47
CA ASP A 469 28.39 8.31 -24.90
C ASP A 469 27.53 7.08 -25.19
N LEU A 470 27.21 6.87 -26.47
CA LEU A 470 26.36 5.77 -26.92
C LEU A 470 26.90 4.37 -26.61
N THR A 471 28.18 4.23 -26.25
CA THR A 471 28.74 2.93 -25.86
C THR A 471 28.44 2.57 -24.41
N THR A 472 28.12 3.57 -23.57
CA THR A 472 27.91 3.40 -22.12
C THR A 472 26.58 4.00 -21.60
N ILE A 473 25.70 4.42 -22.51
CA ILE A 473 24.49 5.20 -22.18
C ILE A 473 23.36 4.41 -21.51
N GLU A 474 23.36 3.09 -21.54
CA GLU A 474 22.25 2.29 -20.99
C GLU A 474 22.71 1.44 -19.81
N TRP A 475 22.18 1.72 -18.62
CA TRP A 475 22.51 1.01 -17.40
C TRP A 475 21.39 0.05 -17.02
N ARG A 476 21.76 -1.21 -16.82
CA ARG A 476 20.85 -2.30 -16.49
C ARG A 476 21.04 -2.69 -15.02
N VAL A 477 20.04 -2.38 -14.19
CA VAL A 477 19.99 -2.68 -12.76
C VAL A 477 19.08 -3.88 -12.52
N THR A 478 19.64 -5.03 -12.15
CA THR A 478 18.85 -6.26 -11.91
C THR A 478 18.36 -6.43 -10.48
N ASP A 479 18.91 -5.64 -9.56
CA ASP A 479 18.51 -5.64 -8.16
C ASP A 479 17.92 -4.25 -7.83
N PRO A 480 16.59 -4.16 -7.61
CA PRO A 480 15.92 -2.91 -7.25
C PRO A 480 16.50 -2.18 -6.03
N THR A 481 17.27 -2.86 -5.17
CA THR A 481 17.90 -2.23 -3.99
C THR A 481 19.14 -1.40 -4.34
N ASN A 482 19.64 -1.50 -5.58
CA ASN A 482 20.79 -0.75 -6.06
C ASN A 482 20.44 0.61 -6.69
N VAL A 483 19.16 0.98 -6.73
CA VAL A 483 18.69 2.25 -7.30
C VAL A 483 17.75 2.96 -6.34
N GLU A 484 17.95 4.27 -6.18
CA GLU A 484 17.08 5.14 -5.41
C GLU A 484 16.50 6.27 -6.25
N VAL A 485 15.22 6.60 -6.09
CA VAL A 485 14.55 7.72 -6.77
C VAL A 485 14.67 8.97 -5.90
N ASN A 486 15.39 9.99 -6.38
CA ASN A 486 15.61 11.23 -5.65
C ASN A 486 14.55 12.28 -5.99
N SER A 487 14.18 12.38 -7.28
CA SER A 487 13.29 13.42 -7.77
C SER A 487 12.53 13.00 -9.04
N VAL A 488 11.43 13.71 -9.33
CA VAL A 488 10.67 13.61 -10.59
C VAL A 488 10.85 14.89 -11.37
N LEU A 489 11.50 14.84 -12.52
CA LEU A 489 11.74 15.95 -13.43
C LEU A 489 10.62 16.03 -14.48
N PHE A 490 10.18 17.25 -14.82
CA PHE A 490 9.20 17.49 -15.90
C PHE A 490 9.86 18.28 -17.02
N ILE A 491 10.29 17.57 -18.06
CA ILE A 491 11.05 18.14 -19.16
C ILE A 491 10.08 18.61 -20.24
N LYS A 492 10.24 19.82 -20.75
CA LYS A 492 9.43 20.32 -21.88
C LYS A 492 9.80 19.58 -23.16
N LYS A 493 8.80 19.10 -23.91
CA LYS A 493 8.94 18.41 -25.20
C LYS A 493 9.37 19.33 -26.35
N ILE A 494 9.62 20.62 -26.12
CA ILE A 494 9.76 21.61 -27.20
C ILE A 494 11.10 21.45 -27.95
N ASP A 495 12.17 21.02 -27.28
CA ASP A 495 13.51 20.88 -27.88
C ASP A 495 14.36 19.84 -27.12
N SER A 496 14.45 18.58 -27.58
CA SER A 496 15.39 17.61 -26.96
C SER A 496 16.87 17.89 -27.27
N ILE A 497 17.22 19.10 -27.76
CA ILE A 497 18.57 19.48 -28.21
C ILE A 497 19.14 20.68 -27.42
N ALA A 498 18.45 21.24 -26.42
CA ALA A 498 18.96 22.41 -25.71
C ALA A 498 18.76 22.40 -24.18
N ALA A 499 19.09 21.31 -23.48
CA ALA A 499 19.37 21.39 -22.02
C ALA A 499 20.84 21.80 -21.75
N SER A 500 21.35 22.70 -22.60
CA SER A 500 22.44 23.62 -22.34
C SER A 500 21.78 24.99 -22.44
N SER A 501 21.24 25.55 -21.37
CA SER A 501 22.03 26.41 -20.49
C SER A 501 21.12 26.97 -19.38
N ARG A 502 21.69 27.12 -18.19
CA ARG A 502 21.08 27.62 -16.92
C ARG A 502 20.41 26.57 -16.03
N CYS A 503 21.22 25.67 -15.50
CA CYS A 503 21.14 25.37 -14.07
C CYS A 503 22.10 26.34 -13.36
N LEU A 504 21.65 27.60 -13.18
CA LEU A 504 22.34 28.60 -12.37
C LEU A 504 21.35 29.05 -11.28
N ILE A 505 21.63 28.58 -10.05
CA ILE A 505 21.49 29.23 -8.73
C ILE A 505 20.14 29.90 -8.42
N ILE A 506 19.40 29.39 -7.40
CA ILE A 506 19.37 29.85 -5.99
C ILE A 506 18.83 28.71 -5.14
#